data_AF-A0A6C0J392-F1
#
_entry.id   AF-A0A6C0J392-F1
#
_cell.length_a   1.000
_cell.length_b   1.000
_cell.length_c   1.000
_cell.angle_alpha   90.00
_cell.angle_beta   90.00
_cell.angle_gamma   90.00
#
_symmetry.space_group_name_H-M   'P 1'
#
loop_
_entity.id
_entity.type
_entity.pdbx_description
1 polymer ?
#
loop_
_entity_poly.entity_id
_entity_poly.type
_entity_poly.pdbx_seq_one_letter_code
_entity_poly.pdbx_strand_id
1 'polypeptide(L)'
;MYYISEFIGGGIITATFSYAASFYHSEPSYIKIIAFLWGIPLLYFYILYIAWQTDKQAAIDVTRHGLYGIITTIFAMLFTLFIRNFSKSVIIGFNILFLFCIISVYFYNKLYRTL
;
A
#
# COMPACT_ATOMS: atom_id res chain seq x y z
N MET A 1 -8.98 -7.57 -24.30
CA MET A 1 -7.76 -6.74 -24.17
C MET A 1 -6.93 -7.40 -23.06
N TYR A 2 -5.69 -7.79 -23.35
CA TYR A 2 -4.89 -8.65 -22.46
C TYR A 2 -3.97 -7.80 -21.57
N TYR A 3 -4.26 -7.75 -20.26
CA TYR A 3 -3.48 -7.04 -19.24
C TYR A 3 -2.15 -7.73 -18.88
N ILE A 4 -1.45 -8.30 -19.86
CA ILE A 4 -0.24 -9.11 -19.65
C ILE A 4 0.92 -8.23 -19.19
N SER A 5 1.07 -7.03 -19.77
CA SER A 5 2.05 -6.01 -19.34
C SER A 5 1.85 -5.58 -17.89
N GLU A 6 0.59 -5.41 -17.49
CA GLU A 6 0.17 -4.94 -16.17
C GLU A 6 0.39 -6.04 -15.12
N PHE A 7 0.06 -7.27 -15.46
CA PHE A 7 0.32 -8.45 -14.64
C PHE A 7 1.82 -8.69 -14.44
N ILE A 8 2.62 -8.64 -15.52
CA ILE A 8 4.07 -8.85 -15.44
C ILE A 8 4.74 -7.73 -14.63
N GLY A 9 4.40 -6.46 -14.87
CA GLY A 9 4.99 -5.34 -14.14
C GLY A 9 4.66 -5.38 -12.65
N GLY A 10 3.39 -5.56 -12.27
CA GLY A 10 2.98 -5.72 -10.88
C GLY A 10 3.61 -6.94 -10.21
N GLY A 11 3.74 -8.06 -10.94
CA GLY A 11 4.42 -9.28 -10.49
C GLY A 11 5.91 -9.05 -10.20
N ILE A 12 6.64 -8.40 -11.10
CA ILE A 12 8.07 -8.08 -10.92
C ILE A 12 8.29 -7.16 -9.70
N ILE A 13 7.47 -6.12 -9.54
CA ILE A 13 7.53 -5.21 -8.38
C ILE A 13 7.34 -6.02 -7.09
N THR A 14 6.30 -6.85 -7.02
CA THR A 14 5.99 -7.67 -5.84
C THR A 14 7.10 -8.67 -5.54
N ALA A 15 7.61 -9.37 -6.56
CA ALA A 15 8.71 -10.31 -6.44
C ALA A 15 10.00 -9.64 -5.95
N THR A 16 10.29 -8.42 -6.41
CA THR A 16 11.45 -7.62 -5.96
C THR A 16 11.33 -7.29 -4.47
N PHE A 17 10.15 -6.84 -4.01
CA PHE A 17 9.88 -6.61 -2.59
C PHE A 17 10.03 -7.91 -1.75
N SER A 18 9.47 -9.03 -2.22
CA SER A 18 9.56 -10.32 -1.51
C SER A 18 10.99 -10.88 -1.47
N TYR A 19 11.74 -10.76 -2.56
CA TYR A 19 13.13 -11.17 -2.63
C TYR A 19 14.02 -10.31 -1.74
N ALA A 20 13.90 -8.99 -1.83
CA ALA A 20 14.62 -8.07 -0.95
C ALA A 20 14.28 -8.35 0.53
N ALA A 21 13.02 -8.70 0.83
CA ALA A 21 12.60 -9.08 2.19
C ALA A 21 13.22 -10.40 2.69
N SER A 22 13.60 -11.33 1.81
CA SER A 22 14.26 -12.57 2.23
C SER A 22 15.61 -12.34 2.94
N PHE A 23 16.31 -11.24 2.63
CA PHE A 23 17.57 -10.87 3.27
C PHE A 23 17.43 -10.37 4.72
N TYR A 24 16.21 -10.18 5.24
CA TYR A 24 16.00 -9.84 6.66
C TYR A 24 16.59 -10.88 7.61
N HIS A 25 16.66 -12.15 7.20
CA HIS A 25 17.18 -13.23 8.02
C HIS A 25 18.68 -13.12 8.29
N SER A 26 19.43 -12.43 7.42
CA SER A 26 20.87 -12.24 7.58
C SER A 26 21.26 -10.92 8.24
N GLU A 27 20.49 -9.85 8.06
CA GLU A 27 20.84 -8.51 8.58
C GLU A 27 19.58 -7.66 8.86
N PRO A 28 19.23 -7.38 10.13
CA PRO A 28 18.01 -6.68 10.50
C PRO A 28 17.86 -5.25 9.96
N SER A 29 18.94 -4.58 9.55
CA SER A 29 18.85 -3.24 8.95
C SER A 29 18.14 -3.21 7.59
N TYR A 30 18.10 -4.32 6.84
CA TYR A 30 17.39 -4.38 5.56
C TYR A 30 15.87 -4.12 5.68
N ILE A 31 15.24 -4.44 6.83
CA ILE A 31 13.80 -4.17 7.03
C ILE A 31 13.48 -2.67 7.05
N LYS A 32 14.45 -1.83 7.45
CA LYS A 32 14.31 -0.36 7.45
C LYS A 32 14.32 0.19 6.02
N ILE A 33 15.21 -0.35 5.18
CA ILE A 33 15.31 0.01 3.77
C ILE A 33 14.02 -0.37 3.03
N ILE A 34 13.48 -1.56 3.29
CA ILE A 34 12.25 -1.99 2.61
C ILE A 34 11.01 -1.29 3.14
N ALA A 35 10.93 -0.99 4.45
CA ALA A 35 9.86 -0.12 4.97
C ALA A 35 9.87 1.27 4.31
N PHE A 36 11.06 1.82 4.03
CA PHE A 36 11.21 3.08 3.29
C PHE A 36 10.79 2.94 1.81
N LEU A 37 11.23 1.89 1.11
CA LEU A 37 10.86 1.63 -0.29
C LEU A 37 9.37 1.32 -0.47
N TRP A 38 8.76 0.65 0.51
CA TRP A 38 7.32 0.37 0.57
C TRP A 38 6.50 1.64 0.84
N GLY A 39 7.09 2.64 1.49
CA GLY A 39 6.37 3.78 2.04
C GLY A 39 5.75 4.75 1.02
N ILE A 40 6.36 4.97 -0.17
CA ILE A 40 5.88 6.01 -1.11
C ILE A 40 5.85 5.58 -2.59
N PRO A 41 6.97 5.22 -3.26
CA PRO A 41 7.07 5.49 -4.70
C PRO A 41 6.50 4.41 -5.64
N LEU A 42 7.00 3.18 -5.56
CA LEU A 42 7.08 2.29 -6.74
C LEU A 42 5.72 1.82 -7.28
N LEU A 43 4.84 1.34 -6.39
CA LEU A 43 3.50 0.89 -6.79
C LEU A 43 2.60 2.08 -7.17
N TYR A 44 2.73 3.22 -6.48
CA TYR A 44 1.98 4.43 -6.79
C TYR A 44 2.36 4.99 -8.16
N PHE A 45 3.66 5.15 -8.47
CA PHE A 45 4.13 5.60 -9.78
C PHE A 45 3.72 4.66 -10.90
N TYR A 46 3.66 3.34 -10.63
CA TYR A 46 3.21 2.36 -11.60
C TYR A 46 1.71 2.51 -11.93
N ILE A 47 0.85 2.62 -10.91
CA ILE A 47 -0.59 2.82 -11.10
C ILE A 47 -0.85 4.20 -11.75
N LEU A 48 -0.12 5.24 -11.32
CA LEU A 48 -0.18 6.58 -11.91
C LEU A 48 0.21 6.57 -13.40
N TYR A 49 1.25 5.84 -13.78
CA TYR A 49 1.66 5.68 -15.17
C TYR A 49 0.56 5.03 -16.02
N ILE A 50 -0.06 3.95 -15.53
CA ILE A 50 -1.18 3.27 -16.21
C ILE A 50 -2.38 4.22 -16.34
N ALA A 51 -2.73 4.96 -15.28
CA ALA A 51 -3.81 5.93 -15.31
C ALA A 51 -3.54 7.06 -16.33
N TRP A 52 -2.30 7.53 -16.42
CA TRP A 52 -1.89 8.57 -17.38
C TRP A 52 -1.92 8.11 -18.85
N GLN A 53 -1.90 6.80 -19.12
CA GLN A 53 -2.15 6.27 -20.48
C GLN A 53 -3.63 6.34 -20.87
N THR A 54 -4.55 6.47 -19.90
CA THR A 54 -5.98 6.61 -20.16
C THR A 54 -6.32 8.08 -20.41
N ASP A 55 -6.21 8.92 -19.38
CA ASP A 55 -6.35 10.37 -19.48
C ASP A 55 -5.82 11.08 -18.22
N LYS A 56 -5.78 12.42 -18.25
CA LYS A 56 -5.29 13.25 -17.16
C LYS A 56 -6.19 13.23 -15.91
N GLN A 57 -7.50 13.09 -16.07
CA GLN A 57 -8.46 13.05 -14.96
C GLN A 57 -8.33 11.72 -14.21
N ALA A 58 -8.28 10.60 -14.92
CA ALA A 58 -8.05 9.28 -14.32
C ALA A 58 -6.79 9.24 -13.43
N ALA A 59 -5.71 9.92 -13.85
CA ALA A 59 -4.51 10.05 -13.04
C ALA A 59 -4.68 10.96 -11.80
N ILE A 60 -5.48 12.02 -11.88
CA ILE A 60 -5.83 12.87 -10.73
C ILE A 60 -6.66 12.07 -9.73
N ASP A 61 -7.64 11.29 -10.19
CA ASP A 61 -8.53 10.50 -9.33
C ASP A 61 -7.75 9.38 -8.61
N VAL A 62 -6.88 8.66 -9.35
CA VAL A 62 -5.90 7.73 -8.76
C VAL A 62 -5.01 8.39 -7.72
N THR A 63 -4.56 9.63 -7.96
CA THR A 63 -3.75 10.39 -7.00
C THR A 63 -4.54 10.69 -5.72
N ARG A 64 -5.81 11.10 -5.82
CA ARG A 64 -6.67 11.41 -4.67
C ARG A 64 -7.01 10.16 -3.86
N HIS A 65 -7.38 9.06 -4.51
CA HIS A 65 -7.63 7.79 -3.84
C HIS A 65 -6.35 7.23 -3.20
N GLY A 66 -5.21 7.34 -3.88
CA GLY A 66 -3.90 6.98 -3.33
C GLY A 66 -3.54 7.80 -2.08
N LEU A 67 -3.79 9.10 -2.09
CA LEU A 67 -3.58 9.98 -0.93
C LEU A 67 -4.49 9.59 0.25
N TYR A 68 -5.75 9.26 0.01
CA TYR A 68 -6.65 8.73 1.06
C TYR A 68 -6.08 7.43 1.67
N GLY A 69 -5.62 6.50 0.82
CA GLY A 69 -4.92 5.29 1.26
C GLY A 69 -3.68 5.59 2.12
N ILE A 70 -2.84 6.53 1.70
CA ILE A 70 -1.65 6.97 2.45
C ILE A 70 -2.05 7.57 3.82
N ILE A 71 -3.07 8.42 3.90
CA ILE A 71 -3.55 9.00 5.16
C ILE A 71 -3.99 7.89 6.14
N THR A 72 -4.76 6.90 5.66
CA THR A 72 -5.17 5.77 6.51
C THR A 72 -3.98 4.88 6.93
N THR A 73 -2.97 4.74 6.06
CA THR A 73 -1.74 3.98 6.34
C THR A 73 -0.88 4.69 7.38
N ILE A 74 -0.71 6.01 7.29
CA ILE A 74 -0.02 6.84 8.29
C ILE A 74 -0.71 6.69 9.65
N PHE A 75 -2.05 6.75 9.69
CA PHE A 75 -2.80 6.51 10.92
C PHE A 75 -2.54 5.11 11.50
N ALA A 76 -2.57 4.06 10.67
CA ALA A 76 -2.28 2.68 11.11
C ALA A 76 -0.86 2.52 11.66
N MET A 77 0.14 3.16 11.03
CA MET A 77 1.53 3.18 11.51
C MET A 77 1.66 3.90 12.86
N LEU A 78 1.07 5.10 12.99
CA LEU A 78 1.09 5.87 14.24
C LEU A 78 0.40 5.12 15.38
N PHE A 79 -0.76 4.50 15.10
CA PHE A 79 -1.47 3.68 16.09
C PHE A 79 -0.67 2.43 16.46
N THR A 80 -0.01 1.78 15.51
CA THR A 80 0.90 0.64 15.76
C THR A 80 2.05 1.03 16.70
N LEU A 81 2.64 2.21 16.52
CA LEU A 81 3.68 2.76 17.40
C LEU A 81 3.14 3.13 18.80
N PHE A 82 1.86 3.49 18.91
CA PHE A 82 1.16 3.73 20.17
C PHE A 82 0.91 2.43 20.94
N ILE A 83 0.39 1.38 20.27
CA ILE A 83 0.13 0.06 20.90
C ILE A 83 1.36 -0.87 20.94
N ARG A 84 2.57 -0.37 20.71
CA ARG A 84 3.80 -1.19 20.57
C ARG A 84 4.13 -2.09 21.78
N ASN A 85 3.58 -1.80 22.96
CA ASN A 85 3.81 -2.58 24.19
C ASN A 85 2.87 -3.79 24.32
N PHE A 86 1.90 -3.96 23.41
CA PHE A 86 1.00 -5.12 23.38
C PHE A 86 1.68 -6.33 22.71
N SER A 87 1.09 -7.52 22.83
CA SER A 87 1.63 -8.72 22.19
C SER A 87 1.57 -8.62 20.65
N LYS A 88 2.54 -9.24 19.97
CA LYS A 88 2.63 -9.28 18.49
C LYS A 88 1.30 -9.64 17.83
N SER A 89 0.60 -10.63 18.36
CA SER A 89 -0.69 -11.11 17.82
C SER A 89 -1.78 -10.03 17.89
N VAL A 90 -1.83 -9.23 18.96
CA VAL A 90 -2.78 -8.11 19.11
C VAL A 90 -2.45 -7.00 18.11
N ILE A 91 -1.17 -6.64 17.96
CA ILE A 91 -0.73 -5.59 17.03
C ILE A 91 -1.08 -5.96 15.57
N ILE A 92 -0.79 -7.19 15.16
CA ILE A 92 -1.11 -7.69 13.81
C ILE A 92 -2.64 -7.79 13.62
N GLY A 93 -3.36 -8.35 14.60
CA GLY A 93 -4.81 -8.47 14.55
C GLY A 93 -5.52 -7.13 14.42
N PHE A 94 -5.04 -6.09 15.13
CA PHE A 94 -5.57 -4.74 15.01
C PHE A 94 -5.35 -4.16 13.61
N ASN A 95 -4.15 -4.28 13.04
CA ASN A 95 -3.87 -3.76 11.69
C ASN A 95 -4.74 -4.43 10.62
N ILE A 96 -4.95 -5.75 10.71
CA ILE A 96 -5.83 -6.50 9.81
C ILE A 96 -7.30 -6.04 9.97
N LEU A 97 -7.79 -5.92 11.21
CA LEU A 97 -9.15 -5.45 11.48
C LEU A 97 -9.36 -4.02 10.97
N PHE A 98 -8.40 -3.13 11.23
CA PHE A 98 -8.43 -1.74 10.76
C PHE A 98 -8.48 -1.66 9.23
N LEU A 99 -7.70 -2.47 8.51
CA LEU A 99 -7.76 -2.56 7.05
C LEU A 99 -9.15 -2.98 6.56
N PHE A 100 -9.76 -4.01 7.15
CA PHE A 100 -11.13 -4.41 6.82
C PHE A 100 -12.16 -3.31 7.12
N CYS A 101 -12.02 -2.57 8.21
CA CYS A 101 -12.87 -1.43 8.52
C CYS A 101 -12.73 -0.31 7.47
N ILE A 102 -11.50 0.08 7.09
CA ILE A 102 -11.26 1.11 6.07
C ILE A 102 -11.83 0.68 4.70
N ILE A 103 -11.61 -0.56 4.27
CA ILE A 103 -12.19 -1.09 3.03
C ILE A 103 -13.72 -1.02 3.08
N SER A 104 -14.33 -1.46 4.19
CA SER A 104 -15.79 -1.43 4.37
C SER A 104 -16.34 0.00 4.31
N VAL A 105 -15.70 0.95 5.01
CA VAL A 105 -16.06 2.38 5.00
C VAL A 105 -15.93 2.98 3.59
N TYR A 106 -14.87 2.64 2.86
CA TYR A 106 -14.59 3.13 1.52
C TYR A 106 -15.67 2.70 0.51
N PHE A 107 -16.07 1.43 0.53
CA PHE A 107 -17.13 0.92 -0.35
C PHE A 107 -18.54 1.33 0.10
N TYR A 108 -18.84 1.30 1.40
CA TYR A 108 -20.16 1.66 1.94
C TYR A 108 -20.54 3.11 1.63
N ASN A 109 -19.61 4.05 1.89
CA ASN A 109 -19.80 5.47 1.58
C ASN A 109 -19.56 5.81 0.10
N LYS A 110 -19.27 4.81 -0.74
CA LYS A 110 -19.00 4.94 -2.18
C LYS A 110 -17.89 5.97 -2.49
N LEU A 111 -16.86 6.05 -1.64
CA LEU A 111 -15.78 7.04 -1.78
C LEU A 111 -15.05 6.92 -3.13
N TYR A 112 -15.03 5.72 -3.72
CA TYR A 112 -14.58 5.41 -5.08
C TYR A 112 -15.34 6.13 -6.22
N ARG A 113 -16.36 6.93 -5.91
CA ARG A 113 -17.11 7.77 -6.88
C ARG A 113 -17.04 9.27 -6.59
N THR A 114 -16.46 9.66 -5.47
CA THR A 114 -16.70 10.99 -4.85
C THR A 114 -15.41 11.75 -4.54
N LEU A 115 -14.30 11.04 -4.29
CA LEU A 115 -12.96 11.61 -4.20
C LEU A 115 -12.40 11.82 -5.61
#